data_AF-A0A3N6B672-F1
#
_entry.id   AF-A0A3N6B672-F1
#
_cell.length_a   1.000
_cell.length_b   1.000
_cell.length_c   1.000
_cell.angle_alpha   90.00
_cell.angle_beta   90.00
_cell.angle_gamma   90.00
#
_symmetry.space_group_name_H-M   'P 1'
#
loop_
_entity.id
_entity.type
_entity.pdbx_description
1 polymer ?
#
loop_
_entity_poly.entity_id
_entity_poly.type
_entity_poly.pdbx_seq_one_letter_code
_entity_poly.pdbx_strand_id
1 'polypeptide(L)'
;QQGEDVHLLYGARTAADLVMLEDFQSLDIPLFIATDDGSAGFKGFITAGLGDYMKACSSNLNFYTCGPEPMLRAVSTFACMQGIPCQVSVEARMACGFGVCLGCSVSTRDGNRLACSDGPVFEAGELIWDRP
;
A
#
# COMPACT_ATOMS: atom_id res chain seq x y z
N GLN A 1 -22.17 6.64 12.46
CA GLN A 1 -21.02 5.98 11.81
C GLN A 1 -20.07 5.63 12.95
N GLN A 2 -19.92 4.34 13.26
CA GLN A 2 -18.95 3.93 14.28
C GLN A 2 -17.55 4.19 13.70
N GLY A 3 -16.70 4.89 14.45
CA GLY A 3 -15.34 5.16 14.02
C GLY A 3 -14.57 3.84 14.02
N GLU A 4 -14.11 3.43 12.84
CA GLU A 4 -13.14 2.34 12.72
C GLU A 4 -11.81 2.78 13.35
N ASP A 5 -11.09 1.85 13.96
CA ASP A 5 -9.74 2.11 14.50
C ASP A 5 -8.73 2.13 13.34
N VAL A 6 -8.36 3.34 12.90
CA VAL A 6 -7.54 3.55 11.70
C VAL A 6 -6.11 3.88 12.12
N HIS A 7 -5.15 3.13 11.60
CA HIS A 7 -3.73 3.37 11.78
C HIS A 7 -3.09 3.75 10.44
N LEU A 8 -2.21 4.75 10.44
CA LEU A 8 -1.45 5.15 9.26
C LEU A 8 0.01 4.74 9.40
N LEU A 9 0.50 3.95 8.45
CA LEU A 9 1.93 3.63 8.30
C LEU A 9 2.47 4.44 7.14
N TYR A 10 3.35 5.41 7.42
CA TYR A 10 3.85 6.35 6.43
C TYR A 10 5.36 6.22 6.24
N GLY A 11 5.74 5.70 5.06
CA GLY A 11 7.12 5.44 4.67
C GLY A 11 7.64 6.48 3.69
N ALA A 12 8.88 6.92 3.86
CA ALA A 12 9.58 7.79 2.93
C ALA A 12 11.08 7.47 2.85
N ARG A 13 11.81 8.06 1.90
CA ARG A 13 13.26 7.87 1.82
C ARG A 13 13.99 8.62 2.95
N THR A 14 13.61 9.87 3.16
CA THR A 14 14.13 10.75 4.21
C THR A 14 12.99 11.52 4.87
N ALA A 15 13.26 12.21 5.98
CA ALA A 15 12.29 13.05 6.67
C ALA A 15 11.78 14.21 5.81
N ALA A 16 12.59 14.70 4.87
CA ALA A 16 12.19 15.75 3.94
C ALA A 16 11.21 15.26 2.87
N ASP A 17 11.16 13.94 2.63
CA ASP A 17 10.25 13.31 1.67
C ASP A 17 8.88 12.95 2.29
N LEU A 18 8.67 13.22 3.59
CA LEU A 18 7.38 13.07 4.29
C LEU A 18 6.46 14.26 3.96
N VAL A 19 5.95 14.26 2.74
CA VAL A 19 5.02 15.26 2.20
C VAL A 19 3.69 15.24 2.98
N MET A 20 3.15 16.42 3.30
CA MET A 20 1.87 16.56 4.03
C MET A 20 1.88 15.90 5.43
N LEU A 21 3.05 15.76 6.05
CA LEU A 21 3.17 15.14 7.38
C LEU A 21 2.31 15.85 8.43
N GLU A 22 2.25 17.18 8.40
CA GLU A 22 1.44 17.98 9.32
C GLU A 22 -0.06 17.65 9.17
N ASP A 23 -0.54 17.49 7.94
CA ASP A 23 -1.93 17.10 7.68
C ASP A 23 -2.25 15.73 8.26
N PHE A 24 -1.35 14.74 8.08
CA PHE A 24 -1.53 13.41 8.67
C PHE A 24 -1.46 13.41 10.20
N GLN A 25 -0.57 14.22 10.79
CA GLN A 25 -0.50 14.37 12.25
C GLN A 25 -1.77 15.02 12.82
N SER A 26 -2.43 15.90 12.05
CA SER A 26 -3.67 16.57 12.45
C SER A 26 -4.90 15.65 12.49
N LEU A 27 -4.81 14.45 11.91
CA LEU A 27 -5.91 13.47 11.88
C LEU A 27 -6.16 12.79 13.24
N ASP A 28 -5.26 12.94 14.21
CA ASP A 28 -5.34 12.34 15.55
C ASP A 28 -5.52 10.81 15.52
N ILE A 29 -4.85 10.15 14.56
CA ILE A 29 -4.80 8.69 14.42
C ILE A 29 -3.39 8.17 14.73
N PRO A 30 -3.25 6.90 15.18
CA PRO A 30 -1.94 6.27 15.33
C PRO A 30 -1.12 6.33 14.04
N LEU A 31 0.00 7.07 14.08
CA LEU A 31 0.90 7.28 12.96
C LEU A 31 2.25 6.60 13.21
N PHE A 32 2.60 5.65 12.37
CA PHE A 32 3.91 5.00 12.36
C PHE A 32 4.73 5.50 11.17
N ILE A 33 5.82 6.20 11.46
CA ILE A 33 6.72 6.78 10.46
C ILE A 33 7.92 5.86 10.29
N ALA A 34 8.31 5.60 9.04
CA ALA A 34 9.59 4.96 8.71
C ALA A 34 10.32 5.74 7.61
N THR A 35 11.63 5.89 7.77
CA THR A 35 12.51 6.48 6.76
C THR A 35 13.67 5.55 6.43
N ASP A 36 13.99 5.39 5.15
CA ASP A 36 15.06 4.49 4.70
C ASP A 36 16.41 4.82 5.37
N ASP A 37 16.71 6.11 5.54
CA ASP A 37 17.94 6.59 6.17
C ASP A 37 17.87 6.70 7.71
N GLY A 38 16.67 6.64 8.29
CA GLY A 38 16.42 6.80 9.72
C GLY A 38 16.38 8.25 10.21
N SER A 39 16.25 9.22 9.30
CA SER A 39 16.11 10.64 9.64
C SER A 39 14.83 10.99 10.41
N ALA A 40 13.80 10.13 10.33
CA ALA A 40 12.61 10.20 11.18
C ALA A 40 12.01 8.80 11.45
N GLY A 41 11.52 8.58 12.67
CA GLY A 41 10.82 7.35 13.04
C GLY A 41 11.70 6.10 12.96
N PHE A 42 11.13 5.01 12.45
CA PHE A 42 11.83 3.74 12.24
C PHE A 42 12.82 3.85 11.08
N LYS A 43 14.04 3.31 11.26
CA LYS A 43 15.05 3.27 10.21
C LYS A 43 14.88 2.04 9.30
N GLY A 44 14.62 2.27 8.02
CA GLY A 44 14.48 1.27 6.97
C GLY A 44 13.09 1.26 6.35
N PHE A 45 12.80 0.24 5.53
CA PHE A 45 11.52 0.13 4.85
C PHE A 45 10.36 -0.09 5.83
N ILE A 46 9.24 0.59 5.58
CA ILE A 46 8.00 0.45 6.35
C ILE A 46 7.55 -1.02 6.49
N THR A 47 7.79 -1.83 5.45
CA THR A 47 7.46 -3.26 5.40
C THR A 47 8.27 -4.10 6.39
N ALA A 48 9.46 -3.65 6.79
CA ALA A 48 10.26 -4.33 7.82
C ALA A 48 9.69 -4.10 9.23
N GLY A 49 9.08 -2.93 9.48
CA GLY A 49 8.43 -2.60 10.75
C GLY A 49 6.99 -3.11 10.86
N LEU A 50 6.35 -3.47 9.74
CA LEU A 50 4.95 -3.86 9.66
C LEU A 50 4.58 -5.00 10.63
N GLY A 51 5.37 -6.08 10.64
CA GLY A 51 5.07 -7.25 11.47
C GLY A 51 5.15 -6.98 12.97
N ASP A 52 6.05 -6.10 13.41
CA ASP A 52 6.16 -5.72 14.82
C ASP A 52 5.06 -4.74 15.23
N TYR A 53 4.73 -3.78 14.35
CA TYR A 53 3.63 -2.84 14.58
C TYR A 53 2.29 -3.57 14.79
N MET A 54 2.03 -4.58 13.97
CA MET A 54 0.79 -5.35 14.05
C MET A 54 0.61 -6.16 15.32
N LYS A 55 1.69 -6.56 16.00
CA LYS A 55 1.57 -7.27 17.30
C LYS A 55 0.90 -6.40 18.35
N ALA A 56 0.91 -5.09 18.17
CA ALA A 56 0.26 -4.13 19.05
C ALA A 56 -1.19 -3.79 18.61
N CYS A 57 -1.63 -4.23 17.43
CA CYS A 57 -2.98 -3.94 16.90
C CYS A 57 -4.01 -5.00 17.34
N SER A 58 -5.30 -4.63 17.30
CA SER A 58 -6.41 -5.54 17.60
C SER A 58 -6.57 -6.66 16.57
N SER A 59 -7.35 -7.68 16.92
CA SER A 59 -7.83 -8.68 15.94
C SER A 59 -8.79 -8.05 14.92
N ASN A 60 -8.84 -8.60 13.69
CA ASN A 60 -9.65 -8.16 12.54
C ASN A 60 -9.13 -6.92 11.80
N LEU A 61 -7.92 -7.02 11.25
CA LEU A 61 -7.30 -5.97 10.45
C LEU A 61 -7.77 -6.01 9.00
N ASN A 62 -7.85 -4.84 8.36
CA ASN A 62 -7.99 -4.68 6.91
C ASN A 62 -6.88 -3.75 6.43
N PHE A 63 -6.19 -4.13 5.35
CA PHE A 63 -5.11 -3.35 4.79
C PHE A 63 -5.55 -2.57 3.55
N TYR A 64 -5.10 -1.33 3.47
CA TYR A 64 -5.22 -0.48 2.30
C TYR A 64 -3.83 0.09 2.02
N THR A 65 -3.27 -0.18 0.86
CA THR A 65 -1.89 0.21 0.55
C THR A 65 -1.78 0.85 -0.83
N CYS A 66 -0.94 1.88 -0.91
CA CYS A 66 -0.55 2.56 -2.13
C CYS A 66 0.92 2.94 -2.02
N GLY A 67 1.62 3.05 -3.15
CA GLY A 67 3.05 3.34 -3.18
C GLY A 67 3.80 2.47 -4.20
N PRO A 68 5.14 2.39 -4.10
CA PRO A 68 5.95 1.75 -5.13
C PRO A 68 5.73 0.23 -5.17
N GLU A 69 5.82 -0.36 -6.37
CA GLU A 69 5.53 -1.78 -6.62
C GLU A 69 6.25 -2.76 -5.66
N PRO A 70 7.54 -2.60 -5.30
CA PRO A 70 8.19 -3.46 -4.31
C PRO A 70 7.53 -3.42 -2.93
N MET A 71 7.02 -2.26 -2.53
CA MET A 71 6.28 -2.10 -1.27
C MET A 71 4.91 -2.77 -1.37
N LEU A 72 4.18 -2.54 -2.46
CA LEU A 72 2.87 -3.17 -2.69
C LEU A 72 2.99 -4.70 -2.70
N ARG A 73 4.00 -5.25 -3.37
CA ARG A 73 4.30 -6.69 -3.38
C ARG A 73 4.58 -7.23 -1.98
N ALA A 74 5.40 -6.54 -1.20
CA ALA A 74 5.75 -6.95 0.16
C ALA A 74 4.54 -6.93 1.09
N VAL A 75 3.72 -5.87 1.06
CA VAL A 75 2.48 -5.76 1.86
C VAL A 75 1.45 -6.78 1.41
N SER A 76 1.23 -6.95 0.10
CA SER A 76 0.33 -7.95 -0.48
C SER A 76 0.72 -9.36 -0.03
N THR A 77 2.00 -9.73 -0.18
CA THR A 77 2.51 -11.05 0.21
C THR A 77 2.32 -11.29 1.70
N PHE A 78 2.70 -10.31 2.52
CA PHE A 78 2.55 -10.38 3.96
C PHE A 78 1.08 -10.55 4.37
N ALA A 79 0.17 -9.76 3.81
CA ALA A 79 -1.25 -9.81 4.13
C ALA A 79 -1.86 -11.17 3.73
N CYS A 80 -1.53 -11.68 2.54
CA CYS A 80 -1.96 -13.01 2.11
C CYS A 80 -1.45 -14.11 3.05
N MET A 81 -0.20 -14.04 3.52
CA MET A 81 0.36 -15.01 4.47
C MET A 81 -0.35 -14.98 5.83
N GLN A 82 -0.81 -13.81 6.27
CA GLN A 82 -1.53 -13.64 7.54
C GLN A 82 -3.05 -13.83 7.41
N GLY A 83 -3.56 -14.07 6.19
CA GLY A 83 -5.01 -14.16 5.94
C GLY A 83 -5.76 -12.84 6.15
N ILE A 84 -5.08 -11.71 5.97
CA ILE A 84 -5.63 -10.35 6.17
C ILE A 84 -6.16 -9.82 4.83
N PRO A 85 -7.42 -9.36 4.76
CA PRO A 85 -7.93 -8.66 3.58
C PRO A 85 -7.06 -7.43 3.26
N CYS A 86 -6.69 -7.27 1.99
CA CYS A 86 -5.73 -6.24 1.60
C CYS A 86 -6.05 -5.70 0.22
N GLN A 87 -6.34 -4.41 0.15
CA GLN A 87 -6.54 -3.67 -1.08
C GLN A 87 -5.29 -2.90 -1.45
N VAL A 88 -4.93 -2.99 -2.72
CA VAL A 88 -3.67 -2.50 -3.28
C VAL A 88 -3.98 -1.57 -4.44
N SER A 89 -3.67 -0.29 -4.28
CA SER A 89 -3.76 0.68 -5.37
C SER A 89 -2.49 0.64 -6.21
N VAL A 90 -2.57 0.08 -7.42
CA VAL A 90 -1.42 -0.06 -8.31
C VAL A 90 -1.24 1.18 -9.19
N GLU A 91 0.01 1.47 -9.51
CA GLU A 91 0.36 2.45 -10.53
C GLU A 91 0.68 1.74 -11.85
N ALA A 92 0.21 2.29 -12.96
CA ALA A 92 0.50 1.79 -14.30
C ALA A 92 0.68 2.95 -15.27
N ARG A 93 1.48 2.74 -16.32
CA ARG A 93 1.60 3.74 -17.40
C ARG A 93 0.26 3.88 -18.11
N MET A 94 -0.32 5.08 -18.03
CA MET A 94 -1.59 5.42 -18.65
C MET A 94 -1.37 6.44 -19.77
N ALA A 95 -1.99 6.19 -20.93
CA ALA A 95 -2.08 7.18 -22.01
C ALA A 95 -3.49 7.74 -22.13
N CYS A 96 -4.49 6.88 -22.34
CA CYS A 96 -5.88 7.34 -22.46
C CYS A 96 -6.57 7.57 -21.09
N GLY A 97 -6.37 6.68 -20.12
CA GLY A 97 -7.04 6.76 -18.81
C GLY A 97 -8.52 6.33 -18.79
N PHE A 98 -9.06 5.84 -19.92
CA PHE A 98 -10.48 5.43 -20.03
C PHE A 98 -10.65 4.08 -20.76
N GLY A 99 -9.62 3.23 -20.77
CA GLY A 99 -9.73 1.83 -21.18
C GLY A 99 -9.52 1.51 -22.66
N VAL A 100 -9.24 2.50 -23.52
CA VAL A 100 -9.12 2.27 -24.98
C VAL A 100 -7.71 1.88 -25.43
N CYS A 101 -6.67 2.49 -24.86
CA CYS A 101 -5.30 2.28 -25.35
C CYS A 101 -4.64 0.99 -24.83
N LEU A 102 -5.23 0.34 -23.80
CA LEU A 102 -4.73 -0.87 -23.14
C LEU A 102 -3.32 -0.76 -22.50
N GLY A 103 -2.68 0.41 -22.52
CA GLY A 103 -1.31 0.61 -22.00
C GLY A 103 -1.18 0.38 -20.49
N CYS A 104 -2.27 0.53 -19.74
CA CYS A 104 -2.31 0.31 -18.29
C CYS A 104 -2.75 -1.11 -17.92
N SER A 105 -2.51 -2.09 -18.79
CA SER A 105 -2.78 -3.51 -18.49
C SER A 105 -2.00 -3.96 -17.26
N VAL A 106 -2.64 -4.73 -16.40
CA VAL A 106 -2.15 -5.34 -15.16
C VAL A 106 -2.49 -6.83 -15.22
N SER A 107 -1.51 -7.68 -14.91
CA SER A 107 -1.71 -9.13 -14.91
C SER A 107 -2.38 -9.57 -13.61
N THR A 108 -3.54 -10.21 -13.71
CA THR A 108 -4.22 -10.83 -12.57
C THR A 108 -4.44 -12.33 -12.80
N ARG A 109 -4.86 -13.05 -11.76
CA ARG A 109 -5.18 -14.48 -11.84
C ARG A 109 -6.32 -14.80 -12.81
N ASP A 110 -7.22 -13.86 -13.03
CA ASP A 110 -8.38 -14.00 -13.94
C ASP A 110 -8.10 -13.45 -15.35
N GLY A 111 -6.84 -13.06 -15.63
CA GLY A 111 -6.39 -12.52 -16.91
C GLY A 111 -5.88 -11.09 -16.79
N ASN A 112 -5.65 -10.44 -17.94
CA ASN A 112 -5.22 -9.06 -17.96
C ASN A 112 -6.40 -8.12 -17.71
N ARG A 113 -6.27 -7.23 -16.72
CA ARG A 113 -7.22 -6.16 -16.39
C ARG A 113 -6.57 -4.79 -16.60
N LEU A 114 -7.35 -3.75 -16.82
CA LEU A 114 -6.85 -2.39 -17.05
C LEU A 114 -6.91 -1.58 -15.76
N ALA A 115 -5.77 -1.07 -15.29
CA ALA A 115 -5.74 -0.25 -14.07
C ALA A 115 -6.67 0.98 -14.12
N CYS A 116 -6.87 1.59 -15.29
CA CYS A 116 -7.69 2.80 -15.41
C CYS A 116 -9.22 2.56 -15.46
N SER A 117 -9.68 1.38 -15.90
CA SER A 117 -11.12 1.08 -16.01
C SER A 117 -11.58 0.02 -15.03
N ASP A 118 -10.72 -0.96 -14.74
CA ASP A 118 -11.03 -2.10 -13.89
C ASP A 118 -10.40 -1.95 -12.49
N GLY A 119 -9.42 -1.05 -12.35
CA GLY A 119 -8.74 -0.72 -11.09
C GLY A 119 -9.01 0.73 -10.65
N PRO A 120 -8.01 1.46 -10.11
CA PRO A 120 -6.62 1.06 -9.88
C PRO A 120 -6.45 0.20 -8.62
N VAL A 121 -7.52 -0.02 -7.86
CA VAL A 121 -7.52 -0.82 -6.63
C VAL A 121 -7.84 -2.27 -6.97
N PHE A 122 -6.97 -3.16 -6.51
CA PHE A 122 -7.06 -4.61 -6.67
C PHE A 122 -6.90 -5.30 -5.32
N GLU A 123 -7.44 -6.50 -5.17
CA GLU A 123 -7.19 -7.33 -3.99
C GLU A 123 -5.76 -7.91 -4.04
N ALA A 124 -5.08 -7.99 -2.90
CA ALA A 124 -3.69 -8.43 -2.85
C ALA A 124 -3.46 -9.83 -3.47
N GLY A 125 -4.45 -10.72 -3.37
CA GLY A 125 -4.37 -12.09 -3.86
C GLY A 125 -4.57 -12.24 -5.37
N GLU A 126 -5.11 -11.24 -6.07
CA GLU A 126 -5.37 -11.35 -7.52
C GLU A 126 -4.20 -10.92 -8.40
N LEU A 127 -3.30 -10.07 -7.91
CA LEU A 127 -2.20 -9.50 -8.69
C LEU A 127 -1.07 -10.52 -8.95
N ILE A 128 -0.51 -10.49 -10.16
CA ILE A 128 0.73 -11.19 -10.53
C ILE A 128 1.84 -10.16 -10.67
N TRP A 129 2.75 -10.14 -9.70
CA TRP A 129 3.83 -9.14 -9.60
C TRP A 129 4.97 -9.35 -10.60
N ASP A 130 5.30 -10.60 -10.92
CA ASP A 130 6.41 -10.91 -11.80
C ASP A 130 5.91 -10.85 -13.26
N ARG A 131 6.22 -9.75 -13.95
CA ARG A 131 6.17 -9.74 -15.42
C ARG A 131 7.46 -10.39 -15.95
N PRO A 132 7.39 -11.31 -16.93
CA PRO A 132 8.57 -11.74 -17.66
C PRO A 132 9.22 -10.57 -18.41
#